data_AF-A0A7V1E6A3-F1
#
_entry.id   AF-A0A7V1E6A3-F1
#
_cell.length_a   1.000
_cell.length_b   1.000
_cell.length_c   1.000
_cell.angle_alpha   90.00
_cell.angle_beta   90.00
_cell.angle_gamma   90.00
#
_symmetry.space_group_name_H-M   'P 1'
#
loop_
_entity.id
_entity.type
_entity.pdbx_description
1 polymer ?
#
loop_
_entity_poly.entity_id
_entity_poly.type
_entity_poly.pdbx_seq_one_letter_code
_entity_poly.pdbx_strand_id
1 'polypeptide(L)'
;LAIETKLGTIVHSGDFKFDQTPVDGRPTEFERFAAYSGRVLLLMSDSTNAESVGYTEPEKSVGEALRELIGKAKQRVIVASFASHIHRIQQVVDAAVASGRKIAVCGRSMVNNFAIATELGYLKLPKNALVDITETKKMRPKNVLIISTGSQGEPMSALSRMAAKTHRDVEITRGDTVIVSANPVPGNEKAVSRIIDLLFKAGADVFYKSVSDVHVSGHAAQEELKIMINMVKPEYFMPIHGEYRHLKYHALLAQNVGVAKKKIVVAENGDVLSFDAGGLRTTQQVQAGMTFVDGLGVGDIGDSVIRDRQLLAKDGICMAVITINEQKKEIVGIPEIISRGFTQAQNTSRLTEGAKTTVTAAIERELSIKVLDLSILRNEARRALSKYFYDQTKRRPIIIPIIVEI
;
A
#
# COMPACT_ATOMS: atom_id res chain seq x y z
N LEU A 1 -4.57 25.66 1.52
CA LEU A 1 -3.63 26.59 2.21
C LEU A 1 -3.25 27.71 1.27
N ALA A 2 -3.13 28.94 1.77
CA ALA A 2 -2.59 30.08 1.03
C ALA A 2 -1.35 30.61 1.76
N ILE A 3 -0.21 30.61 1.09
CA ILE A 3 1.09 31.01 1.63
C ILE A 3 1.47 32.31 0.94
N GLU A 4 1.39 33.41 1.67
CA GLU A 4 1.68 34.74 1.14
C GLU A 4 3.18 35.01 1.12
N THR A 5 3.68 35.48 -0.02
CA THR A 5 5.08 35.89 -0.19
C THR A 5 5.14 37.28 -0.81
N LYS A 6 6.34 37.89 -0.81
CA LYS A 6 6.56 39.19 -1.47
C LYS A 6 6.31 39.16 -2.99
N LEU A 7 6.40 37.98 -3.63
CA LEU A 7 6.22 37.81 -5.08
C LEU A 7 4.78 37.44 -5.47
N GLY A 8 3.94 37.06 -4.51
CA GLY A 8 2.57 36.59 -4.73
C GLY A 8 2.22 35.42 -3.83
N THR A 9 0.99 34.92 -3.96
CA THR A 9 0.48 33.86 -3.09
C THR A 9 0.71 32.49 -3.72
N ILE A 10 1.22 31.54 -2.93
CA ILE A 10 1.24 30.12 -3.29
C ILE A 10 -0.01 29.48 -2.71
N VAL A 11 -0.84 28.87 -3.55
CA VAL A 11 -2.01 28.11 -3.10
C VAL A 11 -1.68 26.63 -3.20
N HIS A 12 -1.83 25.93 -2.08
CA HIS A 12 -1.74 24.47 -2.02
C HIS A 12 -3.15 23.93 -1.77
N SER A 13 -3.70 23.14 -2.69
CA SER A 13 -5.07 22.61 -2.58
C SER A 13 -5.24 21.71 -1.35
N GLY A 14 -4.19 20.95 -1.02
CA GLY A 14 -4.33 19.73 -0.21
C GLY A 14 -5.03 18.66 -1.04
N ASP A 15 -5.41 17.56 -0.41
CA ASP A 15 -6.24 16.54 -1.06
C ASP A 15 -7.69 17.02 -1.02
N PHE A 16 -8.39 17.01 -2.15
CA PHE A 16 -9.73 17.60 -2.22
C PHE A 16 -10.62 16.93 -3.26
N LYS A 17 -11.93 17.06 -3.04
CA LYS A 17 -12.99 16.99 -4.05
C LYS A 17 -14.01 18.10 -3.80
N PHE A 18 -14.81 18.45 -4.79
CA PHE A 18 -15.88 19.44 -4.69
C PHE A 18 -17.23 18.78 -4.43
N ASP A 19 -17.38 18.19 -3.25
CA ASP A 19 -18.66 17.66 -2.80
C ASP A 19 -19.63 18.80 -2.43
N GLN A 20 -20.74 18.87 -3.16
CA GLN A 20 -21.79 19.87 -2.94
C GLN A 20 -22.76 19.48 -1.82
N THR A 21 -22.72 18.22 -1.38
CA THR A 21 -23.58 17.67 -0.33
C THR A 21 -22.75 16.86 0.69
N PRO A 22 -21.72 17.46 1.31
CA PRO A 22 -20.84 16.75 2.22
C PRO A 22 -21.59 16.29 3.47
N VAL A 23 -21.17 15.17 4.04
CA VAL A 23 -21.85 14.48 5.14
C VAL A 23 -21.94 15.33 6.42
N ASP A 24 -20.91 16.12 6.70
CA ASP A 24 -20.84 16.99 7.87
C ASP A 24 -21.49 18.37 7.64
N GLY A 25 -22.03 18.62 6.44
CA GLY A 25 -22.62 19.90 6.07
C GLY A 25 -21.60 21.04 5.93
N ARG A 26 -20.30 20.74 5.80
CA ARG A 26 -19.24 21.73 5.61
C ARG A 26 -18.79 21.73 4.15
N PRO A 27 -19.44 22.51 3.27
CA PRO A 27 -19.03 22.60 1.86
C PRO A 27 -17.65 23.24 1.73
N THR A 28 -17.04 23.01 0.57
CA THR A 28 -15.81 23.71 0.18
C THR A 28 -16.06 25.22 0.14
N GLU A 29 -15.15 26.00 0.73
CA GLU A 29 -15.23 27.47 0.77
C GLU A 29 -14.81 28.09 -0.58
N PHE A 30 -15.65 27.93 -1.62
CA PHE A 30 -15.36 28.42 -2.97
C PHE A 30 -15.07 29.93 -3.04
N GLU A 31 -15.78 30.73 -2.25
CA GLU A 31 -15.58 32.19 -2.18
C GLU A 31 -14.15 32.55 -1.76
N ARG A 32 -13.56 31.78 -0.83
CA ARG A 32 -12.18 32.02 -0.39
C ARG A 32 -11.17 31.73 -1.49
N PHE A 33 -11.38 30.66 -2.27
CA PHE A 33 -10.52 30.37 -3.41
C PHE A 33 -10.67 31.44 -4.51
N ALA A 34 -11.90 31.86 -4.80
CA ALA A 34 -12.18 32.92 -5.76
C ALA A 34 -11.58 34.27 -5.34
N ALA A 35 -11.50 34.57 -4.04
CA ALA A 35 -10.88 35.80 -3.54
C ALA A 35 -9.37 35.91 -3.84
N TYR A 36 -8.69 34.78 -4.10
CA TYR A 36 -7.29 34.77 -4.54
C TYR A 36 -7.10 34.90 -6.05
N SER A 37 -8.19 34.91 -6.82
CA SER A 37 -8.13 34.92 -8.28
C SER A 37 -7.25 36.05 -8.81
N GLY A 38 -6.28 35.73 -9.66
CA GLY A 38 -5.33 36.70 -10.22
C GLY A 38 -4.21 37.17 -9.28
N ARG A 39 -4.17 36.72 -8.02
CA ARG A 39 -3.09 36.99 -7.06
C ARG A 39 -2.19 35.78 -6.78
N VAL A 40 -2.55 34.63 -7.35
CA VAL A 40 -1.83 33.37 -7.14
C VAL A 40 -0.65 33.26 -8.08
N LEU A 41 0.55 33.30 -7.51
CA LEU A 41 1.79 33.05 -8.21
C LEU A 41 1.89 31.57 -8.63
N LEU A 42 1.61 30.65 -7.72
CA LEU A 42 1.71 29.21 -7.96
C LEU A 42 0.53 28.47 -7.35
N LEU A 43 -0.17 27.65 -8.15
CA LEU A 43 -1.11 26.65 -7.65
C LEU A 43 -0.44 25.28 -7.63
N MET A 44 -0.36 24.68 -6.45
CA MET A 44 0.00 23.29 -6.22
C MET A 44 -1.29 22.49 -5.99
N SER A 45 -1.67 21.63 -6.94
CA SER A 45 -2.96 20.93 -6.92
C SER A 45 -2.84 19.41 -6.93
N ASP A 46 -3.65 18.74 -6.10
CA ASP A 46 -3.83 17.28 -6.05
C ASP A 46 -4.14 16.72 -7.45
N SER A 47 -3.42 15.68 -7.86
CA SER A 47 -3.49 15.09 -9.19
C SER A 47 -4.01 13.65 -9.19
N THR A 48 -4.32 13.08 -8.01
CA THR A 48 -4.60 11.66 -7.82
C THR A 48 -5.60 11.09 -8.84
N ASN A 49 -6.63 11.87 -9.16
CA ASN A 49 -7.73 11.48 -10.05
C ASN A 49 -7.73 12.22 -11.39
N ALA A 50 -6.61 12.80 -11.83
CA ALA A 50 -6.52 13.55 -13.09
C ALA A 50 -6.85 12.72 -14.36
N GLU A 51 -6.79 11.40 -14.27
CA GLU A 51 -7.21 10.47 -15.34
C GLU A 51 -8.73 10.19 -15.36
N SER A 52 -9.43 10.52 -14.28
CA SER A 52 -10.87 10.27 -14.13
C SER A 52 -11.68 11.37 -14.79
N VAL A 53 -12.35 11.04 -15.90
CA VAL A 53 -13.22 11.97 -16.63
C VAL A 53 -14.46 12.33 -15.79
N GLY A 54 -14.97 13.55 -15.96
CA GLY A 54 -16.21 13.98 -15.34
C GLY A 54 -16.00 14.49 -13.91
N TYR A 55 -16.98 14.20 -13.04
CA TYR A 55 -17.02 14.62 -11.64
C TYR A 55 -16.92 13.42 -10.71
N THR A 56 -16.38 13.64 -9.52
CA THR A 56 -16.48 12.67 -8.42
C THR A 56 -17.87 12.71 -7.83
N GLU A 57 -18.49 11.53 -7.69
CA GLU A 57 -19.80 11.41 -7.09
C GLU A 57 -19.84 11.93 -5.63
N PRO A 58 -20.95 12.55 -5.19
CA PRO A 58 -21.10 13.04 -3.83
C PRO A 58 -21.02 11.92 -2.79
N GLU A 59 -20.47 12.20 -1.61
CA GLU A 59 -20.39 11.22 -0.52
C GLU A 59 -21.76 10.74 -0.06
N LYS A 60 -22.79 11.57 -0.24
CA LYS A 60 -24.17 11.26 0.14
C LYS A 60 -24.75 10.06 -0.62
N SER A 61 -24.36 9.83 -1.87
CA SER A 61 -24.85 8.68 -2.67
C SER A 61 -24.44 7.35 -2.03
N VAL A 62 -23.22 7.27 -1.49
CA VAL A 62 -22.75 6.09 -0.73
C VAL A 62 -23.60 5.84 0.51
N GLY A 63 -24.02 6.90 1.21
CA GLY A 63 -24.90 6.78 2.36
C GLY A 63 -26.27 6.18 2.01
N GLU A 64 -26.80 6.48 0.83
CA GLU A 64 -28.07 5.92 0.35
C GLU A 64 -27.93 4.42 0.03
N ALA A 65 -26.88 4.04 -0.70
CA ALA A 65 -26.56 2.64 -0.97
C ALA A 65 -26.33 1.83 0.31
N LEU A 66 -25.59 2.39 1.28
CA LEU A 66 -25.36 1.75 2.58
C LEU A 66 -26.66 1.52 3.34
N ARG A 67 -27.56 2.51 3.41
CA ARG A 67 -28.87 2.34 4.07
C ARG A 67 -29.70 1.24 3.42
N GLU A 68 -29.73 1.20 2.08
CA GLU A 68 -30.47 0.17 1.35
C GLU A 68 -29.93 -1.24 1.65
N LEU A 69 -28.61 -1.42 1.51
CA LEU A 69 -27.97 -2.72 1.70
C LEU A 69 -28.08 -3.20 3.16
N ILE A 70 -27.82 -2.31 4.12
CA ILE A 70 -27.89 -2.63 5.57
C ILE A 70 -29.34 -2.93 5.99
N GLY A 71 -30.32 -2.19 5.44
CA GLY A 71 -31.74 -2.38 5.71
C GLY A 71 -32.29 -3.70 5.16
N LYS A 72 -31.82 -4.14 3.98
CA LYS A 72 -32.25 -5.40 3.34
C LYS A 72 -31.57 -6.65 3.93
N ALA A 73 -30.43 -6.49 4.60
CA ALA A 73 -29.65 -7.62 5.12
C ALA A 73 -30.44 -8.45 6.15
N LYS A 74 -30.51 -9.76 5.94
CA LYS A 74 -31.28 -10.69 6.81
C LYS A 74 -30.48 -11.22 8.00
N GLN A 75 -29.16 -11.20 7.91
CA GLN A 75 -28.23 -11.63 8.96
C GLN A 75 -27.38 -10.45 9.45
N ARG A 76 -26.20 -10.72 10.02
CA ARG A 76 -25.26 -9.67 10.42
C ARG A 76 -24.71 -8.94 9.20
N VAL A 77 -24.33 -7.68 9.41
CA VAL A 77 -23.63 -6.89 8.40
C VAL A 77 -22.21 -6.63 8.87
N ILE A 78 -21.23 -6.79 7.99
CA ILE A 78 -19.84 -6.39 8.21
C ILE A 78 -19.51 -5.32 7.17
N VAL A 79 -19.13 -4.12 7.62
CA VAL A 79 -18.69 -3.03 6.73
C VAL A 79 -17.21 -2.80 6.93
N ALA A 80 -16.41 -3.06 5.90
CA ALA A 80 -14.99 -2.77 5.89
C ALA A 80 -14.71 -1.45 5.18
N SER A 81 -13.98 -0.55 5.82
CA SER A 81 -13.57 0.74 5.23
C SER A 81 -12.24 1.22 5.81
N PHE A 82 -11.73 2.35 5.30
CA PHE A 82 -10.59 3.03 5.88
C PHE A 82 -10.96 3.62 7.25
N ALA A 83 -10.15 3.32 8.26
CA ALA A 83 -10.39 3.80 9.63
C ALA A 83 -10.34 5.33 9.76
N SER A 84 -9.66 6.02 8.85
CA SER A 84 -9.58 7.49 8.82
C SER A 84 -10.79 8.14 8.16
N HIS A 85 -11.66 7.39 7.48
CA HIS A 85 -12.79 7.95 6.76
C HIS A 85 -14.01 8.16 7.69
N ILE A 86 -13.90 9.13 8.60
CA ILE A 86 -14.89 9.37 9.67
C ILE A 86 -16.30 9.63 9.11
N HIS A 87 -16.43 10.38 8.01
CA HIS A 87 -17.73 10.60 7.35
C HIS A 87 -18.40 9.30 6.88
N ARG A 88 -17.62 8.37 6.32
CA ARG A 88 -18.13 7.05 5.92
C ARG A 88 -18.58 6.26 7.14
N ILE A 89 -17.78 6.28 8.21
CA ILE A 89 -18.13 5.62 9.47
C ILE A 89 -19.44 6.20 10.03
N GLN A 90 -19.63 7.53 9.99
CA GLN A 90 -20.89 8.16 10.42
C GLN A 90 -22.08 7.64 9.60
N GLN A 91 -21.97 7.58 8.27
CA GLN A 91 -23.05 7.05 7.42
C GLN A 91 -23.39 5.59 7.75
N VAL A 92 -22.38 4.77 8.07
CA VAL A 92 -22.58 3.38 8.50
C VAL A 92 -23.27 3.32 9.87
N VAL A 93 -22.88 4.18 10.82
CA VAL A 93 -23.54 4.31 12.12
C VAL A 93 -25.01 4.69 11.95
N ASP A 94 -25.29 5.70 11.13
CA ASP A 94 -26.65 6.18 10.87
C ASP A 94 -27.52 5.07 10.25
N ALA A 95 -26.99 4.36 9.26
CA ALA A 95 -27.68 3.23 8.62
C ALA A 95 -27.92 2.06 9.58
N ALA A 96 -26.96 1.76 10.45
CA ALA A 96 -27.09 0.71 11.47
C ALA A 96 -28.19 1.06 12.47
N VAL A 97 -28.21 2.30 12.98
CA VAL A 97 -29.21 2.79 13.93
C VAL A 97 -30.60 2.79 13.29
N ALA A 98 -30.73 3.29 12.07
CA ALA A 98 -32.01 3.29 11.34
C ALA A 98 -32.56 1.88 11.10
N SER A 99 -31.68 0.89 10.98
CA SER A 99 -32.05 -0.53 10.81
C SER A 99 -32.22 -1.29 12.14
N GLY A 100 -32.12 -0.60 13.29
CA GLY A 100 -32.26 -1.22 14.61
C GLY A 100 -31.11 -2.16 15.01
N ARG A 101 -29.93 -1.98 14.41
CA ARG A 101 -28.74 -2.81 14.67
C ARG A 101 -27.87 -2.17 15.76
N LYS A 102 -27.28 -3.01 16.61
CA LYS A 102 -26.16 -2.64 17.48
C LYS A 102 -24.86 -2.69 16.70
N ILE A 103 -23.96 -1.80 17.04
CA ILE A 103 -22.69 -1.58 16.36
C ILE A 103 -21.58 -2.18 17.20
N ALA A 104 -20.69 -2.94 16.58
CA ALA A 104 -19.40 -3.31 17.17
C ALA A 104 -18.28 -2.85 16.24
N VAL A 105 -17.12 -2.51 16.80
CA VAL A 105 -15.97 -2.01 16.05
C VAL A 105 -14.83 -3.01 16.11
N CYS A 106 -14.20 -3.29 14.98
CA CYS A 106 -13.19 -4.33 14.86
C CYS A 106 -11.91 -3.86 14.13
N GLY A 107 -10.77 -4.13 14.76
CA GLY A 107 -9.43 -3.74 14.29
C GLY A 107 -8.91 -2.50 15.01
N ARG A 108 -7.63 -2.54 15.38
CA ARG A 108 -6.99 -1.55 16.27
C ARG A 108 -7.16 -0.11 15.78
N SER A 109 -6.81 0.17 14.52
CA SER A 109 -6.91 1.52 13.97
C SER A 109 -8.36 2.01 13.88
N MET A 110 -9.32 1.11 13.59
CA MET A 110 -10.73 1.47 13.56
C MET A 110 -11.24 1.78 14.97
N VAL A 111 -10.91 0.97 15.97
CA VAL A 111 -11.28 1.21 17.37
C VAL A 111 -10.73 2.55 17.85
N ASN A 112 -9.44 2.82 17.60
CA ASN A 112 -8.79 4.07 18.00
C ASN A 112 -9.43 5.29 17.34
N ASN A 113 -9.57 5.29 16.01
CA ASN A 113 -10.12 6.42 15.29
C ASN A 113 -11.61 6.64 15.62
N PHE A 114 -12.38 5.57 15.80
CA PHE A 114 -13.78 5.66 16.21
C PHE A 114 -13.91 6.32 17.59
N ALA A 115 -13.07 5.92 18.55
CA ALA A 115 -13.06 6.51 19.90
C ALA A 115 -12.68 7.99 19.86
N ILE A 116 -11.57 8.35 19.20
CA ILE A 116 -11.10 9.74 19.07
C ILE A 116 -12.14 10.61 18.37
N ALA A 117 -12.72 10.13 17.26
CA ALA A 117 -13.74 10.88 16.54
C ALA A 117 -15.01 11.09 17.36
N THR A 118 -15.38 10.12 18.20
CA THR A 118 -16.51 10.25 19.13
C THR A 118 -16.22 11.29 20.22
N GLU A 119 -15.03 11.22 20.83
CA GLU A 119 -14.60 12.17 21.88
C GLU A 119 -14.54 13.61 21.37
N LEU A 120 -14.01 13.81 20.17
CA LEU A 120 -13.91 15.13 19.52
C LEU A 120 -15.24 15.61 18.89
N GLY A 121 -16.30 14.79 18.93
CA GLY A 121 -17.62 15.16 18.40
C GLY A 121 -17.77 15.10 16.87
N TYR A 122 -16.78 14.54 16.15
CA TYR A 122 -16.88 14.27 14.71
C TYR A 122 -17.75 13.06 14.38
N LEU A 123 -17.87 12.12 15.32
CA LEU A 123 -18.75 10.97 15.21
C LEU A 123 -19.86 11.04 16.26
N LYS A 124 -21.11 11.12 15.78
CA LYS A 124 -22.33 11.14 16.60
C LYS A 124 -22.84 9.73 16.76
N LEU A 125 -22.90 9.26 18.00
CA LEU A 125 -23.33 7.92 18.35
C LEU A 125 -24.45 7.98 19.39
N PRO A 126 -25.63 7.37 19.13
CA PRO A 126 -26.69 7.29 20.13
C PRO A 126 -26.26 6.49 21.36
N LYS A 127 -26.78 6.87 22.53
CA LYS A 127 -26.57 6.12 23.78
C LYS A 127 -27.00 4.66 23.58
N ASN A 128 -26.15 3.73 24.01
CA ASN A 128 -26.35 2.28 23.89
C ASN A 128 -26.31 1.70 22.45
N ALA A 129 -25.87 2.44 21.43
CA ALA A 129 -25.75 1.90 20.08
C ALA A 129 -24.53 0.96 19.92
N LEU A 130 -23.43 1.26 20.63
CA LEU A 130 -22.19 0.49 20.61
C LEU A 130 -22.22 -0.64 21.64
N VAL A 131 -21.71 -1.81 21.26
CA VAL A 131 -21.52 -2.99 22.11
C VAL A 131 -20.10 -3.53 21.94
N ASP A 132 -19.60 -4.26 22.94
CA ASP A 132 -18.32 -4.97 22.80
C ASP A 132 -18.42 -6.07 21.72
N ILE A 133 -17.33 -6.30 20.99
CA ILE A 133 -17.29 -7.29 19.92
C ILE A 133 -17.62 -8.71 20.43
N THR A 134 -17.27 -9.04 21.68
CA THR A 134 -17.56 -10.33 22.28
C THR A 134 -19.03 -10.52 22.62
N GLU A 135 -19.76 -9.43 22.91
CA GLU A 135 -21.20 -9.47 23.18
C GLU A 135 -22.02 -9.83 21.94
N THR A 136 -21.51 -9.51 20.74
CA THR A 136 -22.19 -9.83 19.47
C THR A 136 -22.51 -11.31 19.30
N LYS A 137 -21.74 -12.21 19.93
CA LYS A 137 -21.96 -13.66 19.92
C LYS A 137 -23.28 -14.08 20.60
N LYS A 138 -23.76 -13.28 21.55
CA LYS A 138 -24.99 -13.54 22.32
C LYS A 138 -26.22 -12.89 21.67
N MET A 139 -26.03 -12.09 20.63
CA MET A 139 -27.08 -11.35 19.96
C MET A 139 -27.64 -12.11 18.77
N ARG A 140 -28.89 -11.81 18.39
CA ARG A 140 -29.46 -12.28 17.12
C ARG A 140 -28.65 -11.67 15.96
N PRO A 141 -28.17 -12.44 14.96
CA PRO A 141 -27.31 -11.93 13.90
C PRO A 141 -27.88 -10.71 13.16
N LYS A 142 -29.18 -10.71 12.86
CA LYS A 142 -29.88 -9.60 12.21
C LYS A 142 -29.85 -8.26 12.98
N ASN A 143 -29.49 -8.29 14.26
CA ASN A 143 -29.39 -7.10 15.11
C ASN A 143 -27.94 -6.59 15.22
N VAL A 144 -26.99 -7.17 14.49
CA VAL A 144 -25.56 -6.84 14.60
C VAL A 144 -25.05 -6.19 13.31
N LEU A 145 -24.27 -5.12 13.47
CA LEU A 145 -23.42 -4.55 12.44
C LEU A 145 -21.99 -4.41 13.00
N ILE A 146 -20.99 -4.84 12.24
CA ILE A 146 -19.58 -4.76 12.60
C ILE A 146 -18.88 -3.80 11.63
N ILE A 147 -18.26 -2.74 12.16
CA ILE A 147 -17.40 -1.83 11.40
C ILE A 147 -15.97 -2.32 11.52
N SER A 148 -15.33 -2.65 10.41
CA SER A 148 -14.06 -3.39 10.38
C SER A 148 -12.97 -2.68 9.58
N THR A 149 -11.72 -2.88 9.98
CA THR A 149 -10.55 -2.70 9.10
C THR A 149 -10.43 -3.83 8.06
N GLY A 150 -9.53 -3.67 7.09
CA GLY A 150 -9.18 -4.71 6.12
C GLY A 150 -9.74 -4.54 4.73
N SER A 151 -10.15 -3.31 4.40
CA SER A 151 -10.71 -2.98 3.08
C SER A 151 -9.69 -3.09 1.93
N GLN A 152 -8.38 -3.18 2.24
CA GLN A 152 -7.30 -3.32 1.25
C GLN A 152 -6.69 -4.73 1.22
N GLY A 153 -7.32 -5.71 1.90
CA GLY A 153 -6.84 -7.09 1.91
C GLY A 153 -5.54 -7.29 2.70
N GLU A 154 -5.22 -6.40 3.64
CA GLU A 154 -4.02 -6.49 4.46
C GLU A 154 -4.06 -7.79 5.29
N PRO A 155 -3.04 -8.68 5.24
CA PRO A 155 -3.15 -10.05 5.75
C PRO A 155 -3.60 -10.17 7.21
N MET A 156 -3.15 -9.25 8.06
CA MET A 156 -3.43 -9.26 9.51
C MET A 156 -4.64 -8.39 9.91
N SER A 157 -5.33 -7.78 8.94
CA SER A 157 -6.52 -6.97 9.19
C SER A 157 -7.69 -7.80 9.70
N ALA A 158 -8.64 -7.13 10.35
CA ALA A 158 -9.83 -7.77 10.91
C ALA A 158 -10.63 -8.54 9.84
N LEU A 159 -10.98 -7.91 8.72
CA LEU A 159 -11.73 -8.56 7.64
C LEU A 159 -10.99 -9.77 7.06
N SER A 160 -9.67 -9.64 6.82
CA SER A 160 -8.87 -10.73 6.25
C SER A 160 -8.84 -11.95 7.17
N ARG A 161 -8.70 -11.73 8.48
CA ARG A 161 -8.74 -12.82 9.47
C ARG A 161 -10.14 -13.43 9.60
N MET A 162 -11.21 -12.64 9.46
CA MET A 162 -12.58 -13.15 9.46
C MET A 162 -12.82 -14.06 8.24
N ALA A 163 -12.42 -13.61 7.05
CA ALA A 163 -12.54 -14.37 5.80
C ALA A 163 -11.71 -15.67 5.84
N ALA A 164 -10.52 -15.62 6.45
CA ALA A 164 -9.65 -16.79 6.64
C ALA A 164 -10.02 -17.67 7.85
N LYS A 165 -11.10 -17.38 8.58
CA LYS A 165 -11.53 -18.10 9.79
C LYS A 165 -10.49 -18.17 10.92
N THR A 166 -9.61 -17.17 10.99
CA THR A 166 -8.57 -17.05 12.03
C THR A 166 -8.84 -15.91 13.02
N HIS A 167 -9.93 -15.18 12.85
CA HIS A 167 -10.32 -14.11 13.77
C HIS A 167 -10.96 -14.69 15.03
N ARG A 168 -10.49 -14.25 16.21
CA ARG A 168 -10.86 -14.83 17.52
C ARG A 168 -12.36 -14.73 17.83
N ASP A 169 -12.97 -13.61 17.46
CA ASP A 169 -14.31 -13.25 17.94
C ASP A 169 -15.40 -13.30 16.88
N VAL A 170 -15.03 -13.38 15.60
CA VAL A 170 -15.97 -13.24 14.49
C VAL A 170 -15.55 -14.18 13.38
N GLU A 171 -16.42 -15.12 13.04
CA GLU A 171 -16.32 -15.93 11.83
C GLU A 171 -17.41 -15.49 10.85
N ILE A 172 -17.10 -15.50 9.55
CA ILE A 172 -18.07 -15.24 8.49
C ILE A 172 -18.98 -16.47 8.34
N THR A 173 -20.28 -16.25 8.44
CA THR A 173 -21.30 -17.28 8.31
C THR A 173 -22.15 -17.08 7.06
N ARG A 174 -22.80 -18.16 6.60
CA ARG A 174 -23.65 -18.12 5.42
C ARG A 174 -24.79 -17.11 5.59
N GLY A 175 -24.99 -16.25 4.59
CA GLY A 175 -26.01 -15.21 4.59
C GLY A 175 -25.59 -13.91 5.29
N ASP A 176 -24.38 -13.84 5.86
CA ASP A 176 -23.79 -12.56 6.30
C ASP A 176 -23.68 -11.62 5.10
N THR A 177 -23.95 -10.33 5.33
CA THR A 177 -23.71 -9.30 4.32
C THR A 177 -22.38 -8.62 4.59
N VAL A 178 -21.49 -8.59 3.61
CA VAL A 178 -20.18 -7.96 3.74
C VAL A 178 -20.04 -6.84 2.72
N ILE A 179 -19.83 -5.62 3.20
CA ILE A 179 -19.70 -4.42 2.37
C ILE A 179 -18.25 -3.94 2.44
N VAL A 180 -17.51 -4.06 1.34
CA VAL A 180 -16.17 -3.51 1.18
C VAL A 180 -16.29 -2.10 0.63
N SER A 181 -16.38 -1.14 1.54
CA SER A 181 -16.58 0.29 1.28
C SER A 181 -15.26 1.01 1.02
N ALA A 182 -14.50 0.52 0.04
CA ALA A 182 -13.22 1.07 -0.42
C ALA A 182 -12.95 0.67 -1.87
N ASN A 183 -12.11 1.44 -2.56
CA ASN A 183 -11.45 1.01 -3.79
C ASN A 183 -10.09 0.40 -3.45
N PRO A 184 -9.65 -0.70 -4.10
CA PRO A 184 -8.27 -1.13 -3.99
C PRO A 184 -7.32 -0.01 -4.40
N VAL A 185 -6.36 0.29 -3.53
CA VAL A 185 -5.22 1.15 -3.83
C VAL A 185 -4.30 0.39 -4.80
N PRO A 186 -3.69 1.05 -5.80
CA PRO A 186 -2.77 0.41 -6.73
C PRO A 186 -1.75 -0.50 -6.05
N GLY A 187 -1.70 -1.77 -6.50
CA GLY A 187 -0.85 -2.82 -5.92
C GLY A 187 -1.57 -3.77 -4.95
N ASN A 188 -2.72 -3.38 -4.39
CA ASN A 188 -3.49 -4.19 -3.45
C ASN A 188 -4.61 -5.01 -4.10
N GLU A 189 -4.81 -4.90 -5.42
CA GLU A 189 -5.94 -5.51 -6.14
C GLU A 189 -6.01 -7.01 -5.91
N LYS A 190 -4.87 -7.72 -6.04
CA LYS A 190 -4.80 -9.18 -5.80
C LYS A 190 -5.17 -9.55 -4.36
N ALA A 191 -4.74 -8.74 -3.39
CA ALA A 191 -5.01 -9.00 -1.98
C ALA A 191 -6.51 -8.84 -1.70
N VAL A 192 -7.13 -7.78 -2.21
CA VAL A 192 -8.58 -7.53 -2.08
C VAL A 192 -9.39 -8.62 -2.78
N SER A 193 -9.08 -8.97 -4.03
CA SER A 193 -9.78 -10.02 -4.77
C SER A 193 -9.77 -11.35 -4.03
N ARG A 194 -8.61 -11.75 -3.47
CA ARG A 194 -8.50 -12.97 -2.67
C ARG A 194 -9.40 -12.94 -1.43
N ILE A 195 -9.53 -11.80 -0.75
CA ILE A 195 -10.44 -11.70 0.40
C ILE A 195 -11.89 -11.78 -0.06
N ILE A 196 -12.27 -11.11 -1.14
CA ILE A 196 -13.61 -11.20 -1.72
C ILE A 196 -13.95 -12.66 -2.06
N ASP A 197 -13.06 -13.40 -2.71
CA ASP A 197 -13.25 -14.82 -3.03
C ASP A 197 -13.46 -15.69 -1.78
N LEU A 198 -12.68 -15.45 -0.71
CA LEU A 198 -12.83 -16.16 0.55
C LEU A 198 -14.17 -15.85 1.23
N LEU A 199 -14.65 -14.61 1.17
CA LEU A 199 -15.95 -14.20 1.70
C LEU A 199 -17.09 -14.88 0.94
N PHE A 200 -17.05 -14.89 -0.39
CA PHE A 200 -18.02 -15.64 -1.20
C PHE A 200 -17.97 -17.14 -0.91
N LYS A 201 -16.77 -17.72 -0.77
CA LYS A 201 -16.60 -19.13 -0.41
C LYS A 201 -17.16 -19.47 0.98
N ALA A 202 -17.15 -18.51 1.91
CA ALA A 202 -17.78 -18.64 3.22
C ALA A 202 -19.33 -18.51 3.16
N GLY A 203 -19.88 -18.16 2.00
CA GLY A 203 -21.33 -18.03 1.76
C GLY A 203 -21.90 -16.67 2.16
N ALA A 204 -21.07 -15.63 2.23
CA ALA A 204 -21.52 -14.27 2.45
C ALA A 204 -22.00 -13.60 1.15
N ASP A 205 -22.93 -12.65 1.29
CA ASP A 205 -23.34 -11.74 0.23
C ASP A 205 -22.38 -10.53 0.24
N VAL A 206 -21.50 -10.42 -0.76
CA VAL A 206 -20.41 -9.43 -0.78
C VAL A 206 -20.69 -8.29 -1.76
N PHE A 207 -20.65 -7.05 -1.25
CA PHE A 207 -20.83 -5.81 -2.02
C PHE A 207 -19.53 -5.00 -2.00
N TYR A 208 -19.11 -4.54 -3.17
CA TYR A 208 -17.86 -3.81 -3.39
C TYR A 208 -18.00 -2.88 -4.60
N LYS A 209 -17.04 -1.96 -4.80
CA LYS A 209 -17.16 -0.83 -5.73
C LYS A 209 -17.64 -1.20 -7.15
N SER A 210 -17.14 -2.29 -7.75
CA SER A 210 -17.47 -2.62 -9.15
C SER A 210 -18.88 -3.19 -9.35
N VAL A 211 -19.59 -3.52 -8.26
CA VAL A 211 -20.94 -4.11 -8.31
C VAL A 211 -21.96 -3.30 -7.51
N SER A 212 -21.54 -2.21 -6.85
CA SER A 212 -22.39 -1.40 -5.99
C SER A 212 -21.76 -0.04 -5.67
N ASP A 213 -22.60 0.98 -5.44
CA ASP A 213 -22.19 2.36 -5.15
C ASP A 213 -21.76 2.56 -3.69
N VAL A 214 -20.96 1.63 -3.16
CA VAL A 214 -20.53 1.60 -1.75
C VAL A 214 -19.25 2.38 -1.49
N HIS A 215 -18.69 3.05 -2.50
CA HIS A 215 -17.50 3.88 -2.37
C HIS A 215 -17.39 4.91 -3.49
N VAL A 216 -17.07 6.14 -3.11
CA VAL A 216 -16.63 7.20 -4.00
C VAL A 216 -15.24 7.68 -3.58
N SER A 217 -14.49 8.26 -4.53
CA SER A 217 -13.16 8.80 -4.25
C SER A 217 -13.24 10.01 -3.31
N GLY A 218 -12.16 10.25 -2.57
CA GLY A 218 -11.92 11.51 -1.85
C GLY A 218 -11.26 12.59 -2.71
N HIS A 219 -10.83 12.26 -3.92
CA HIS A 219 -10.03 13.12 -4.81
C HIS A 219 -10.83 13.57 -6.04
N ALA A 220 -10.65 14.83 -6.42
CA ALA A 220 -11.29 15.52 -7.54
C ALA A 220 -11.01 14.86 -8.90
N ALA A 221 -12.06 14.71 -9.70
CA ALA A 221 -11.98 14.27 -11.09
C ALA A 221 -11.73 15.48 -12.03
N GLN A 222 -11.55 15.21 -13.32
CA GLN A 222 -11.10 16.21 -14.30
C GLN A 222 -11.88 17.53 -14.29
N GLU A 223 -13.21 17.50 -14.17
CA GLU A 223 -14.01 18.72 -14.19
C GLU A 223 -13.80 19.57 -12.93
N GLU A 224 -13.70 18.93 -11.76
CA GLU A 224 -13.43 19.60 -10.48
C GLU A 224 -12.03 20.22 -10.45
N LEU A 225 -11.03 19.51 -10.99
CA LEU A 225 -9.66 20.01 -11.16
C LEU A 225 -9.64 21.26 -12.07
N LYS A 226 -10.36 21.22 -13.20
CA LYS A 226 -10.50 22.37 -14.10
C LYS A 226 -11.21 23.55 -13.44
N ILE A 227 -12.23 23.29 -12.62
CA ILE A 227 -12.92 24.34 -11.83
C ILE A 227 -11.94 25.00 -10.86
N MET A 228 -11.13 24.24 -10.13
CA MET A 228 -10.12 24.79 -9.21
C MET A 228 -9.15 25.73 -9.95
N ILE A 229 -8.62 25.29 -11.11
CA ILE A 229 -7.68 26.09 -11.90
C ILE A 229 -8.34 27.38 -12.40
N ASN A 230 -9.57 27.30 -12.94
CA ASN A 230 -10.31 28.46 -13.45
C ASN A 230 -10.75 29.43 -12.35
N MET A 231 -11.00 28.94 -11.14
CA MET A 231 -11.37 29.74 -9.98
C MET A 231 -10.17 30.54 -9.47
N VAL A 232 -9.04 29.86 -9.29
CA VAL A 232 -7.82 30.42 -8.71
C VAL A 232 -7.02 31.26 -9.71
N LYS A 233 -7.12 30.95 -11.02
CA LYS A 233 -6.39 31.62 -12.12
C LYS A 233 -4.90 31.83 -11.79
N PRO A 234 -4.15 30.75 -11.57
CA PRO A 234 -2.76 30.86 -11.15
C PRO A 234 -1.85 31.32 -12.29
N GLU A 235 -0.79 32.05 -11.95
CA GLU A 235 0.25 32.40 -12.90
C GLU A 235 1.05 31.16 -13.33
N TYR A 236 1.50 30.37 -12.36
CA TYR A 236 2.19 29.09 -12.56
C TYR A 236 1.39 27.94 -11.96
N PHE A 237 1.53 26.74 -12.55
CA PHE A 237 0.84 25.54 -12.08
C PHE A 237 1.83 24.40 -11.87
N MET A 238 1.74 23.75 -10.72
CA MET A 238 2.50 22.57 -10.37
C MET A 238 1.53 21.47 -9.92
N PRO A 239 1.28 20.43 -10.74
CA PRO A 239 0.57 19.27 -10.25
C PRO A 239 1.40 18.59 -9.14
N ILE A 240 0.71 18.20 -8.06
CA ILE A 240 1.28 17.47 -6.93
C ILE A 240 0.41 16.25 -6.58
N HIS A 241 0.86 15.43 -5.65
CA HIS A 241 0.12 14.27 -5.12
C HIS A 241 -0.37 13.30 -6.22
N GLY A 242 0.56 12.50 -6.75
CA GLY A 242 0.26 11.43 -7.71
C GLY A 242 1.53 10.90 -8.40
N GLU A 243 1.44 9.68 -8.95
CA GLU A 243 2.44 9.16 -9.90
C GLU A 243 2.63 10.07 -11.12
N TYR A 244 3.76 9.93 -11.81
CA TYR A 244 4.14 10.79 -12.95
C TYR A 244 3.05 10.92 -14.02
N ARG A 245 2.34 9.82 -14.34
CA ARG A 245 1.22 9.84 -15.28
C ARG A 245 0.10 10.79 -14.84
N HIS A 246 -0.28 10.77 -13.57
CA HIS A 246 -1.31 11.63 -13.00
C HIS A 246 -0.87 13.10 -13.10
N LEU A 247 0.39 13.40 -12.75
CA LEU A 247 0.96 14.74 -12.84
C LEU A 247 0.93 15.25 -14.29
N LYS A 248 1.25 14.38 -15.26
CA LYS A 248 1.20 14.73 -16.69
C LYS A 248 -0.23 14.98 -17.18
N TYR A 249 -1.20 14.14 -16.82
CA TYR A 249 -2.59 14.39 -17.17
C TYR A 249 -3.09 15.70 -16.57
N HIS A 250 -2.77 15.98 -15.31
CA HIS A 250 -3.18 17.23 -14.68
C HIS A 250 -2.51 18.47 -15.32
N ALA A 251 -1.25 18.37 -15.71
CA ALA A 251 -0.58 19.39 -16.51
C ALA A 251 -1.28 19.65 -17.85
N LEU A 252 -1.76 18.60 -18.54
CA LEU A 252 -2.56 18.74 -19.76
C LEU A 252 -3.90 19.41 -19.49
N LEU A 253 -4.59 19.07 -18.39
CA LEU A 253 -5.83 19.74 -18.00
C LEU A 253 -5.61 21.25 -17.77
N ALA A 254 -4.54 21.61 -17.06
CA ALA A 254 -4.16 23.01 -16.84
C ALA A 254 -3.88 23.75 -18.15
N GLN A 255 -3.18 23.10 -19.08
CA GLN A 255 -2.95 23.65 -20.41
C GLN A 255 -4.27 23.87 -21.18
N ASN A 256 -5.18 22.90 -21.12
CA ASN A 256 -6.47 22.95 -21.81
C ASN A 256 -7.38 24.08 -21.30
N VAL A 257 -7.27 24.46 -20.03
CA VAL A 257 -8.01 25.60 -19.46
C VAL A 257 -7.25 26.93 -19.50
N GLY A 258 -6.13 26.97 -20.24
CA GLY A 258 -5.46 28.22 -20.60
C GLY A 258 -4.19 28.57 -19.81
N VAL A 259 -3.71 27.70 -18.93
CA VAL A 259 -2.38 27.90 -18.32
C VAL A 259 -1.31 27.67 -19.38
N ALA A 260 -0.47 28.68 -19.63
CA ALA A 260 0.56 28.58 -20.67
C ALA A 260 1.53 27.42 -20.37
N LYS A 261 1.82 26.57 -21.36
CA LYS A 261 2.71 25.39 -21.22
C LYS A 261 4.05 25.70 -20.53
N LYS A 262 4.64 26.87 -20.80
CA LYS A 262 5.91 27.33 -20.19
C LYS A 262 5.80 27.71 -18.70
N LYS A 263 4.59 27.85 -18.17
CA LYS A 263 4.29 28.16 -16.77
C LYS A 263 3.78 26.93 -16.00
N ILE A 264 3.82 25.74 -16.61
CA ILE A 264 3.45 24.48 -15.97
C ILE A 264 4.71 23.70 -15.64
N VAL A 265 4.84 23.25 -14.40
CA VAL A 265 6.02 22.55 -13.89
C VAL A 265 5.62 21.19 -13.36
N VAL A 266 6.04 20.13 -14.04
CA VAL A 266 5.94 18.77 -13.50
C VAL A 266 7.26 18.46 -12.83
N ALA A 267 7.33 18.68 -11.51
CA ALA A 267 8.54 18.49 -10.72
C ALA A 267 8.62 17.07 -10.13
N GLU A 268 9.83 16.65 -9.81
CA GLU A 268 10.12 15.40 -9.11
C GLU A 268 10.59 15.68 -7.66
N ASN A 269 10.59 14.64 -6.83
CA ASN A 269 11.06 14.76 -5.44
C ASN A 269 12.52 15.22 -5.42
N GLY A 270 12.78 16.36 -4.77
CA GLY A 270 14.11 16.97 -4.68
C GLY A 270 14.34 18.14 -5.63
N ASP A 271 13.48 18.37 -6.61
CA ASP A 271 13.56 19.56 -7.47
C ASP A 271 13.29 20.85 -6.67
N VAL A 272 14.12 21.88 -6.89
CA VAL A 272 13.95 23.20 -6.28
C VAL A 272 13.43 24.20 -7.33
N LEU A 273 12.25 24.73 -7.06
CA LEU A 273 11.62 25.79 -7.85
C LEU A 273 11.89 27.16 -7.20
N SER A 274 12.68 27.98 -7.88
CA SER A 274 13.03 29.33 -7.43
C SER A 274 12.19 30.35 -8.20
N PHE A 275 11.57 31.28 -7.50
CA PHE A 275 10.87 32.41 -8.09
C PHE A 275 11.62 33.70 -7.79
N ASP A 276 11.89 34.49 -8.82
CA ASP A 276 12.43 35.84 -8.70
C ASP A 276 11.59 36.84 -9.51
N ALA A 277 11.99 38.12 -9.55
CA ALA A 277 11.28 39.15 -10.32
C ALA A 277 11.24 38.89 -11.84
N GLY A 278 12.14 38.03 -12.35
CA GLY A 278 12.17 37.56 -13.74
C GLY A 278 11.35 36.29 -13.99
N GLY A 279 10.70 35.74 -12.97
CA GLY A 279 9.82 34.58 -13.04
C GLY A 279 10.40 33.31 -12.42
N LEU A 280 9.86 32.17 -12.85
CA LEU A 280 10.31 30.85 -12.40
C LEU A 280 11.66 30.46 -13.01
N ARG A 281 12.56 29.96 -12.16
CA ARG A 281 13.79 29.26 -12.53
C ARG A 281 13.85 27.91 -11.79
N THR A 282 13.99 26.81 -12.53
CA THR A 282 14.35 25.51 -11.94
C THR A 282 15.86 25.46 -11.83
N THR A 283 16.38 25.64 -10.62
CA THR A 283 17.80 25.99 -10.45
C THR A 283 18.65 24.87 -9.89
N GLN A 284 18.08 24.00 -9.06
CA GLN A 284 18.87 23.07 -8.23
C GLN A 284 18.05 21.81 -7.88
N GLN A 285 18.75 20.74 -7.51
CA GLN A 285 18.19 19.58 -6.84
C GLN A 285 18.78 19.47 -5.44
N VAL A 286 17.95 19.12 -4.47
CA VAL A 286 18.38 18.77 -3.11
C VAL A 286 18.34 17.24 -2.95
N GLN A 287 19.09 16.73 -1.97
CA GLN A 287 19.05 15.32 -1.64
C GLN A 287 17.62 14.93 -1.20
N ALA A 288 16.99 14.08 -2.00
CA ALA A 288 15.70 13.49 -1.72
C ALA A 288 15.75 11.99 -2.01
N GLY A 289 14.95 11.22 -1.29
CA GLY A 289 14.94 9.78 -1.42
C GLY A 289 13.99 9.13 -0.42
N MET A 290 13.96 7.80 -0.45
CA MET A 290 13.18 7.01 0.47
C MET A 290 14.03 6.61 1.67
N THR A 291 13.43 6.57 2.85
CA THR A 291 14.01 5.94 4.04
C THR A 291 13.10 4.80 4.44
N PHE A 292 13.64 3.58 4.47
CA PHE A 292 12.89 2.39 4.87
C PHE A 292 12.80 2.30 6.39
N VAL A 293 11.68 1.79 6.89
CA VAL A 293 11.43 1.55 8.31
C VAL A 293 11.00 0.09 8.48
N ASP A 294 11.70 -0.67 9.31
CA ASP A 294 11.41 -2.08 9.59
C ASP A 294 11.54 -2.34 11.10
N GLY A 295 10.42 -2.66 11.74
CA GLY A 295 10.34 -2.80 13.19
C GLY A 295 10.69 -1.50 13.93
N LEU A 296 11.79 -1.52 14.68
CA LEU A 296 12.33 -0.36 15.41
C LEU A 296 13.43 0.38 14.63
N GLY A 297 13.90 -0.19 13.52
CA GLY A 297 14.95 0.37 12.68
C GLY A 297 14.39 1.45 11.75
N VAL A 298 15.07 2.60 11.72
CA VAL A 298 14.80 3.70 10.78
C VAL A 298 16.06 3.92 9.96
N GLY A 299 16.00 3.63 8.66
CA GLY A 299 17.12 3.79 7.73
C GLY A 299 18.26 2.78 7.88
N ASP A 300 18.09 1.77 8.74
CA ASP A 300 19.01 0.63 8.88
C ASP A 300 18.95 -0.34 7.69
N ILE A 301 17.82 -0.32 6.98
CA ILE A 301 17.64 -1.03 5.72
C ILE A 301 17.97 -0.11 4.55
N GLY A 302 19.07 -0.41 3.86
CA GLY A 302 19.42 0.18 2.57
C GLY A 302 18.96 -0.67 1.38
N ASP A 303 19.14 -0.13 0.18
CA ASP A 303 18.78 -0.80 -1.09
C ASP A 303 19.48 -2.16 -1.26
N SER A 304 20.68 -2.33 -0.72
CA SER A 304 21.42 -3.60 -0.73
C SER A 304 20.67 -4.71 0.01
N VAL A 305 20.15 -4.41 1.20
CA VAL A 305 19.39 -5.37 2.02
C VAL A 305 18.09 -5.76 1.32
N ILE A 306 17.40 -4.80 0.70
CA ILE A 306 16.19 -5.08 -0.10
C ILE A 306 16.52 -5.97 -1.31
N ARG A 307 17.60 -5.67 -2.02
CA ARG A 307 18.07 -6.49 -3.15
C ARG A 307 18.39 -7.92 -2.73
N ASP A 308 19.07 -8.11 -1.61
CA ASP A 308 19.38 -9.44 -1.08
C ASP A 308 18.10 -10.19 -0.70
N ARG A 309 17.14 -9.53 -0.02
CA ARG A 309 15.82 -10.11 0.29
C ARG A 309 15.08 -10.55 -0.99
N GLN A 310 15.11 -9.75 -2.05
CA GLN A 310 14.48 -10.09 -3.34
C GLN A 310 15.13 -11.31 -4.01
N LEU A 311 16.46 -11.37 -4.02
CA LEU A 311 17.20 -12.51 -4.58
C LEU A 311 16.91 -13.79 -3.78
N LEU A 312 16.90 -13.70 -2.45
CA LEU A 312 16.53 -14.83 -1.58
C LEU A 312 15.10 -15.31 -1.84
N ALA A 313 14.15 -14.40 -1.98
CA ALA A 313 12.74 -14.73 -2.22
C ALA A 313 12.53 -15.40 -3.59
N LYS A 314 13.28 -15.00 -4.62
CA LYS A 314 13.15 -15.51 -5.99
C LYS A 314 13.91 -16.82 -6.21
N ASP A 315 15.19 -16.83 -5.83
CA ASP A 315 16.13 -17.87 -6.26
C ASP A 315 16.57 -18.79 -5.11
N GLY A 316 16.24 -18.43 -3.86
CA GLY A 316 16.66 -19.17 -2.68
C GLY A 316 18.16 -19.04 -2.39
N ILE A 317 18.63 -19.84 -1.44
CA ILE A 317 20.02 -19.83 -0.95
C ILE A 317 20.58 -21.25 -0.87
N CYS A 318 21.88 -21.35 -1.15
CA CYS A 318 22.70 -22.53 -0.96
C CYS A 318 23.96 -22.14 -0.19
N MET A 319 24.19 -22.76 0.96
CA MET A 319 25.43 -22.65 1.72
C MET A 319 26.26 -23.91 1.49
N ALA A 320 27.56 -23.74 1.29
CA ALA A 320 28.51 -24.82 1.12
C ALA A 320 29.59 -24.70 2.20
N VAL A 321 29.59 -25.61 3.16
CA VAL A 321 30.59 -25.65 4.23
C VAL A 321 31.69 -26.62 3.83
N ILE A 322 32.92 -26.11 3.76
CA ILE A 322 34.10 -26.84 3.29
C ILE A 322 35.16 -26.72 4.39
N THR A 323 35.60 -27.85 4.92
CA THR A 323 36.67 -27.89 5.92
C THR A 323 37.99 -28.20 5.23
N ILE A 324 39.04 -27.45 5.53
CA ILE A 324 40.37 -27.61 4.93
C ILE A 324 41.41 -27.78 6.03
N ASN A 325 42.33 -28.72 5.85
CA ASN A 325 43.53 -28.82 6.68
C ASN A 325 44.60 -27.89 6.12
N GLU A 326 45.01 -26.88 6.89
CA GLU A 326 45.96 -25.87 6.41
C GLU A 326 47.35 -26.47 6.12
N GLN A 327 47.81 -27.37 6.98
CA GLN A 327 49.16 -27.96 6.90
C GLN A 327 49.29 -28.89 5.70
N LYS A 328 48.27 -29.72 5.46
CA LYS A 328 48.24 -30.71 4.39
C LYS A 328 47.67 -30.17 3.08
N LYS A 329 47.03 -29.00 3.10
CA LYS A 329 46.35 -28.38 1.95
C LYS A 329 45.36 -29.33 1.29
N GLU A 330 44.56 -30.00 2.12
CA GLU A 330 43.56 -30.98 1.68
C GLU A 330 42.19 -30.67 2.28
N ILE A 331 41.13 -31.07 1.57
CA ILE A 331 39.77 -31.01 2.13
C ILE A 331 39.65 -32.10 3.19
N VAL A 332 39.09 -31.75 4.34
CA VAL A 332 38.79 -32.70 5.41
C VAL A 332 37.31 -33.09 5.34
N GLY A 333 37.07 -34.34 4.95
CA GLY A 333 35.73 -34.88 4.82
C GLY A 333 34.98 -34.39 3.59
N ILE A 334 33.66 -34.60 3.57
CA ILE A 334 32.80 -34.25 2.44
C ILE A 334 32.17 -32.88 2.72
N PRO A 335 32.21 -31.91 1.78
CA PRO A 335 31.54 -30.63 1.94
C PRO A 335 30.05 -30.79 2.27
N GLU A 336 29.56 -29.95 3.18
CA GLU A 336 28.15 -29.93 3.54
C GLU A 336 27.41 -28.89 2.69
N ILE A 337 26.32 -29.30 2.04
CA ILE A 337 25.50 -28.42 1.21
C ILE A 337 24.13 -28.24 1.89
N ILE A 338 23.84 -27.02 2.31
CA ILE A 338 22.59 -26.65 2.99
C ILE A 338 21.82 -25.69 2.09
N SER A 339 20.60 -26.03 1.69
CA SER A 339 19.77 -25.17 0.85
C SER A 339 18.42 -24.83 1.47
N ARG A 340 17.90 -23.63 1.16
CA ARG A 340 16.58 -23.14 1.58
C ARG A 340 15.95 -22.34 0.44
N GLY A 341 14.67 -22.57 0.15
CA GLY A 341 13.93 -21.87 -0.92
C GLY A 341 14.39 -22.17 -2.35
N PHE A 342 15.41 -23.01 -2.52
CA PHE A 342 16.00 -23.33 -3.82
C PHE A 342 15.50 -24.68 -4.38
N THR A 343 15.43 -25.74 -3.58
CA THR A 343 15.03 -27.09 -4.03
C THR A 343 13.86 -27.65 -3.22
N GLN A 344 13.01 -28.47 -3.86
CA GLN A 344 11.94 -29.23 -3.19
C GLN A 344 12.47 -30.58 -2.72
N ALA A 345 11.99 -31.03 -1.55
CA ALA A 345 12.45 -32.23 -0.83
C ALA A 345 12.59 -33.50 -1.70
N GLN A 346 11.78 -33.66 -2.75
CA GLN A 346 11.70 -34.89 -3.55
C GLN A 346 12.86 -35.11 -4.56
N ASN A 347 13.63 -34.08 -4.92
CA ASN A 347 14.79 -34.18 -5.84
C ASN A 347 16.13 -33.77 -5.18
N THR A 348 16.15 -33.63 -3.85
CA THR A 348 17.25 -33.00 -3.11
C THR A 348 18.52 -33.83 -3.10
N SER A 349 18.43 -35.16 -3.05
CA SER A 349 19.60 -36.03 -2.85
C SER A 349 20.57 -35.99 -4.03
N ARG A 350 20.12 -36.25 -5.26
CA ARG A 350 21.00 -36.24 -6.44
C ARG A 350 21.61 -34.88 -6.74
N LEU A 351 20.81 -33.82 -6.64
CA LEU A 351 21.31 -32.47 -6.88
C LEU A 351 22.37 -32.09 -5.84
N THR A 352 22.12 -32.43 -4.58
CA THR A 352 23.04 -32.17 -3.46
C THR A 352 24.33 -32.98 -3.58
N GLU A 353 24.25 -34.27 -3.89
CA GLU A 353 25.43 -35.11 -4.09
C GLU A 353 26.27 -34.62 -5.27
N GLY A 354 25.66 -34.29 -6.40
CA GLY A 354 26.41 -33.70 -7.52
C GLY A 354 27.01 -32.33 -7.20
N ALA A 355 26.36 -31.53 -6.35
CA ALA A 355 26.93 -30.27 -5.86
C ALA A 355 28.16 -30.50 -4.96
N LYS A 356 28.10 -31.49 -4.07
CA LYS A 356 29.25 -31.92 -3.25
C LYS A 356 30.42 -32.35 -4.12
N THR A 357 30.19 -33.25 -5.06
CA THR A 357 31.25 -33.71 -5.99
C THR A 357 31.83 -32.55 -6.80
N THR A 358 30.98 -31.65 -7.29
CA THR A 358 31.41 -30.49 -8.08
C THR A 358 32.29 -29.54 -7.27
N VAL A 359 31.89 -29.21 -6.03
CA VAL A 359 32.66 -28.28 -5.20
C VAL A 359 33.95 -28.91 -4.69
N THR A 360 33.94 -30.20 -4.33
CA THR A 360 35.15 -30.95 -3.97
C THR A 360 36.17 -30.89 -5.10
N ALA A 361 35.77 -31.27 -6.33
CA ALA A 361 36.68 -31.27 -7.47
C ALA A 361 37.23 -29.87 -7.81
N ALA A 362 36.39 -28.83 -7.67
CA ALA A 362 36.83 -27.45 -7.90
C ALA A 362 37.88 -27.00 -6.88
N ILE A 363 37.69 -27.30 -5.59
CA ILE A 363 38.60 -26.91 -4.52
C ILE A 363 39.90 -27.73 -4.56
N GLU A 364 39.82 -29.05 -4.77
CA GLU A 364 41.01 -29.91 -4.90
C GLU A 364 41.92 -29.47 -6.05
N ARG A 365 41.33 -29.05 -7.18
CA ARG A 365 42.08 -28.50 -8.32
C ARG A 365 42.86 -27.26 -7.94
N GLU A 366 42.25 -26.31 -7.21
CA GLU A 366 42.93 -25.09 -6.76
C GLU A 366 44.02 -25.40 -5.71
N LEU A 367 43.75 -26.31 -4.77
CA LEU A 367 44.71 -26.72 -3.74
C LEU A 367 45.96 -27.40 -4.34
N SER A 368 45.81 -28.10 -5.48
CA SER A 368 46.93 -28.73 -6.20
C SER A 368 47.99 -27.74 -6.71
N ILE A 369 47.61 -26.46 -6.88
CA ILE A 369 48.50 -25.36 -7.32
C ILE A 369 49.36 -24.83 -6.15
N LYS A 370 49.21 -25.40 -4.94
CA LYS A 370 49.98 -25.14 -3.70
C LYS A 370 49.91 -23.71 -3.14
N VAL A 371 49.06 -22.83 -3.66
CA VAL A 371 48.76 -21.53 -3.04
C VAL A 371 47.42 -21.62 -2.33
N LEU A 372 47.42 -21.45 -1.00
CA LEU A 372 46.21 -21.43 -0.20
C LEU A 372 45.74 -19.98 -0.07
N ASP A 373 44.74 -19.60 -0.86
CA ASP A 373 44.05 -18.31 -0.74
C ASP A 373 42.55 -18.56 -0.56
N LEU A 374 42.05 -18.31 0.64
CA LEU A 374 40.65 -18.50 1.01
C LEU A 374 39.67 -17.69 0.14
N SER A 375 40.08 -16.52 -0.36
CA SER A 375 39.26 -15.71 -1.27
C SER A 375 39.11 -16.41 -2.63
N ILE A 376 40.20 -16.96 -3.15
CA ILE A 376 40.20 -17.73 -4.41
C ILE A 376 39.32 -18.98 -4.26
N LEU A 377 39.52 -19.74 -3.20
CA LEU A 377 38.73 -20.95 -2.92
C LEU A 377 37.24 -20.64 -2.77
N ARG A 378 36.87 -19.57 -2.04
CA ARG A 378 35.46 -19.13 -1.94
C ARG A 378 34.88 -18.76 -3.30
N ASN A 379 35.63 -18.01 -4.11
CA ASN A 379 35.16 -17.61 -5.44
C ASN A 379 34.99 -18.81 -6.38
N GLU A 380 35.88 -19.79 -6.30
CA GLU A 380 35.80 -20.96 -7.17
C GLU A 380 34.71 -21.93 -6.74
N ALA A 381 34.52 -22.14 -5.44
CA ALA A 381 33.35 -22.87 -4.93
C ALA A 381 32.03 -22.20 -5.39
N ARG A 382 31.94 -20.87 -5.27
CA ARG A 382 30.77 -20.11 -5.73
C ARG A 382 30.54 -20.30 -7.23
N ARG A 383 31.59 -20.18 -8.05
CA ARG A 383 31.52 -20.30 -9.52
C ARG A 383 31.09 -21.70 -9.95
N ALA A 384 31.73 -22.73 -9.41
CA ALA A 384 31.46 -24.13 -9.74
C ALA A 384 30.02 -24.52 -9.37
N LEU A 385 29.58 -24.19 -8.15
CA LEU A 385 28.21 -24.44 -7.70
C LEU A 385 27.18 -23.63 -8.51
N SER A 386 27.47 -22.36 -8.85
CA SER A 386 26.56 -21.53 -9.64
C SER A 386 26.32 -22.10 -11.03
N LYS A 387 27.40 -22.55 -11.69
CA LYS A 387 27.32 -23.22 -12.99
C LYS A 387 26.53 -24.52 -12.90
N TYR A 388 26.89 -25.39 -11.96
CA TYR A 388 26.21 -26.68 -11.77
C TYR A 388 24.71 -26.51 -11.52
N PHE A 389 24.32 -25.64 -10.58
CA PHE A 389 22.91 -25.40 -10.29
C PHE A 389 22.16 -24.80 -11.47
N TYR A 390 22.77 -23.88 -12.23
CA TYR A 390 22.14 -23.33 -13.42
C TYR A 390 21.97 -24.38 -14.53
N ASP A 391 22.96 -25.26 -14.72
CA ASP A 391 22.87 -26.30 -15.74
C ASP A 391 21.78 -27.32 -15.42
N GLN A 392 21.63 -27.68 -14.14
CA GLN A 392 20.63 -28.65 -13.67
C GLN A 392 19.22 -28.07 -13.50
N THR A 393 19.09 -26.79 -13.12
CA THR A 393 17.80 -26.21 -12.67
C THR A 393 17.38 -24.96 -13.42
N LYS A 394 18.28 -24.36 -14.22
CA LYS A 394 18.13 -23.03 -14.85
C LYS A 394 17.83 -21.90 -13.86
N ARG A 395 18.10 -22.11 -12.57
CA ARG A 395 18.00 -21.14 -11.49
C ARG A 395 19.38 -20.83 -10.91
N ARG A 396 19.53 -19.66 -10.29
CA ARG A 396 20.80 -19.19 -9.71
C ARG A 396 20.60 -18.80 -8.25
N PRO A 397 20.66 -19.76 -7.31
CA PRO A 397 20.53 -19.44 -5.90
C PRO A 397 21.68 -18.54 -5.45
N ILE A 398 21.47 -17.80 -4.37
CA ILE A 398 22.59 -17.14 -3.68
C ILE A 398 23.49 -18.24 -3.11
N ILE A 399 24.78 -18.20 -3.43
CA ILE A 399 25.75 -19.20 -2.97
C ILE A 399 26.71 -18.57 -1.97
N ILE A 400 26.70 -19.12 -0.76
CA ILE A 400 27.57 -18.71 0.35
C ILE A 400 28.52 -19.87 0.69
N PRO A 401 29.75 -19.85 0.15
CA PRO A 401 30.78 -20.81 0.54
C PRO A 401 31.41 -20.37 1.87
N ILE A 402 31.41 -21.27 2.84
CA ILE A 402 32.03 -21.12 4.15
C ILE A 402 33.21 -22.08 4.18
N ILE A 403 34.41 -21.53 4.26
CA ILE A 403 35.65 -22.33 4.36
C ILE A 403 36.14 -22.22 5.80
N VAL A 404 36.32 -23.38 6.43
CA VAL A 404 36.80 -23.53 7.81
C VAL A 404 38.17 -24.20 7.75
N GLU A 405 39.18 -23.60 8.37
CA GLU A 405 40.51 -24.16 8.50
C GLU A 405 40.65 -24.89 9.85
N ILE A 406 41.29 -26.06 9.83
CA ILE A 406 41.61 -26.86 11.04
C ILE A 406 43.04 -27.38 11.04
#